data_AF-A0A2B7Y3S6-F1
#
_entry.id   AF-A0A2B7Y3S6-F1
#
_cell.length_a   1.000
_cell.length_b   1.000
_cell.length_c   1.000
_cell.angle_alpha   90.00
_cell.angle_beta   90.00
_cell.angle_gamma   90.00
#
_symmetry.space_group_name_H-M   'P 1'
#
loop_
_entity.id
_entity.type
_entity.pdbx_description
1 polymer ?
#
loop_
_entity_poly.entity_id
_entity_poly.type
_entity_poly.pdbx_seq_one_letter_code
_entity_poly.pdbx_strand_id
1 'polypeptide(L)'
;MARITIIGAGITGMAIASALSKFRDVTTIAPDLPGDPDSLGWASPWAGRRDGTVILGGIKQIGNTDPNVDVELRKDVHNAPRARDCARNVPIKEYRQCRIRDIVGIRPGRVSGIRIEKEVANGEKIIHAYGTSGGGFSFGLAKAAAELVDEFVFASPKAML
;
A
#
# COMPACT_ATOMS: atom_id res chain seq x y z
N MET A 1 16.64 -24.12 -6.29
CA MET A 1 16.31 -22.70 -6.48
C MET A 1 15.59 -22.24 -5.21
N ALA A 2 15.94 -21.08 -4.64
CA ALA A 2 15.27 -20.60 -3.43
C ALA A 2 13.84 -20.15 -3.77
N ARG A 3 12.84 -20.67 -3.05
CA ARG A 3 11.44 -20.27 -3.18
C ARG A 3 11.20 -19.03 -2.32
N ILE A 4 10.66 -17.97 -2.89
CA ILE A 4 10.36 -16.73 -2.17
C ILE A 4 8.85 -16.58 -2.05
N THR A 5 8.36 -16.45 -0.82
CA THR A 5 6.95 -16.18 -0.55
C THR A 5 6.78 -14.76 -0.03
N ILE A 6 5.90 -13.99 -0.66
CA ILE A 6 5.53 -12.63 -0.26
C ILE A 6 4.14 -12.66 0.35
N ILE A 7 4.00 -12.12 1.56
CA ILE A 7 2.71 -11.99 2.25
C ILE A 7 2.17 -10.58 2.03
N GLY A 8 1.05 -10.49 1.32
CA GLY A 8 0.34 -9.26 1.00
C GLY A 8 0.54 -8.76 -0.44
N ALA A 9 -0.57 -8.44 -1.11
CA ALA A 9 -0.60 -7.96 -2.49
C ALA A 9 -0.86 -6.45 -2.62
N GLY A 10 -0.57 -5.69 -1.56
CA GLY A 10 -0.57 -4.23 -1.63
C GLY A 10 0.58 -3.69 -2.50
N ILE A 11 0.60 -2.37 -2.72
CA ILE A 11 1.61 -1.72 -3.58
C ILE A 11 3.06 -2.06 -3.20
N THR A 12 3.36 -2.23 -1.92
CA THR A 12 4.68 -2.66 -1.44
C THR A 12 4.98 -4.11 -1.83
N GLY A 13 4.07 -5.04 -1.55
CA GLY A 13 4.24 -6.46 -1.88
C GLY A 13 4.37 -6.70 -3.39
N MET A 14 3.53 -6.03 -4.19
CA MET A 14 3.61 -6.13 -5.65
C MET A 14 4.87 -5.47 -6.23
N ALA A 15 5.35 -4.38 -5.63
CA ALA A 15 6.62 -3.78 -6.03
C ALA A 15 7.80 -4.72 -5.72
N ILE A 16 7.80 -5.39 -4.56
CA ILE A 16 8.80 -6.42 -4.21
C ILE A 16 8.73 -7.60 -5.18
N ALA A 17 7.52 -8.11 -5.44
CA ALA A 17 7.30 -9.20 -6.39
C ALA A 17 7.82 -8.85 -7.79
N SER A 18 7.55 -7.63 -8.26
CA SER A 18 8.06 -7.13 -9.54
C SER A 18 9.58 -6.99 -9.57
N ALA A 19 10.21 -6.61 -8.45
CA ALA A 19 11.66 -6.50 -8.36
C ALA A 19 12.34 -7.89 -8.41
N LEU A 20 11.75 -8.90 -7.75
CA LEU A 20 12.34 -10.22 -7.59
C LEU A 20 12.02 -11.21 -8.73
N SER A 21 10.80 -11.16 -9.27
CA SER A 21 10.29 -12.13 -10.27
C SER A 21 11.09 -12.20 -11.57
N LYS A 22 11.91 -11.19 -11.88
CA LYS A 22 12.79 -11.21 -13.05
C LYS A 22 13.81 -12.35 -13.04
N PHE A 23 14.22 -12.80 -11.85
CA PHE A 23 15.33 -13.75 -11.69
C PHE A 23 15.03 -14.86 -10.66
N ARG A 24 13.82 -14.89 -10.10
CA ARG A 24 13.45 -15.76 -8.97
C ARG A 24 12.04 -16.30 -9.13
N ASP A 25 11.81 -17.47 -8.56
CA ASP A 25 10.47 -18.02 -8.35
C ASP A 25 9.84 -17.35 -7.12
N VAL A 26 8.77 -16.57 -7.36
CA VAL A 26 8.09 -15.73 -6.38
C VAL A 26 6.62 -16.12 -6.32
N THR A 27 6.15 -16.44 -5.12
CA THR A 27 4.74 -16.67 -4.82
C THR A 27 4.21 -15.56 -3.93
N THR A 28 3.13 -14.90 -4.32
CA THR A 28 2.43 -13.90 -3.48
C THR A 28 1.19 -14.54 -2.88
N ILE A 29 0.98 -14.35 -1.57
CA ILE A 29 -0.20 -14.80 -0.85
C ILE A 29 -0.92 -13.58 -0.28
N ALA A 30 -2.19 -13.41 -0.63
CA ALA A 30 -3.05 -12.36 -0.08
C ALA A 30 -4.52 -12.80 -0.14
N PRO A 31 -5.42 -12.20 0.67
CA PRO A 31 -6.86 -12.46 0.58
C PRO A 31 -7.45 -12.08 -0.78
N ASP A 32 -6.95 -11.00 -1.38
CA ASP A 32 -7.34 -10.50 -2.70
C ASP A 32 -6.08 -10.25 -3.54
N LEU A 33 -6.05 -10.79 -4.75
CA LEU A 33 -4.97 -10.62 -5.73
C LEU A 33 -5.44 -9.78 -6.92
N PRO A 34 -4.53 -9.00 -7.55
CA PRO A 34 -4.82 -8.36 -8.82
C PRO A 34 -5.25 -9.40 -9.87
N GLY A 35 -6.46 -9.23 -10.40
CA GLY A 35 -7.05 -10.14 -11.40
C GLY A 35 -8.09 -11.11 -10.84
N ASP A 36 -8.32 -11.12 -9.52
CA ASP A 36 -9.43 -11.89 -8.95
C ASP A 36 -10.77 -11.39 -9.51
N PRO A 37 -11.59 -12.28 -10.09
CA PRO A 37 -12.80 -11.87 -10.82
C PRO A 37 -13.86 -11.29 -9.89
N ASP A 38 -13.90 -11.77 -8.64
CA ASP A 38 -14.95 -11.46 -7.67
C ASP A 38 -14.50 -10.43 -6.62
N SER A 39 -13.27 -9.89 -6.73
CA SER A 39 -12.74 -8.94 -5.75
C SER A 39 -11.98 -7.76 -6.36
N LEU A 40 -12.36 -6.58 -5.89
CA LEU A 40 -11.61 -5.34 -6.08
C LEU A 40 -10.87 -4.92 -4.79
N GLY A 41 -10.83 -5.78 -3.76
CA GLY A 41 -10.20 -5.51 -2.47
C GLY A 41 -8.69 -5.27 -2.55
N TRP A 42 -8.05 -5.78 -3.61
CA TRP A 42 -6.64 -5.57 -3.90
C TRP A 42 -6.31 -4.12 -4.32
N ALA A 43 -7.26 -3.41 -4.93
CA ALA A 43 -7.05 -2.06 -5.44
C ALA A 43 -7.37 -1.02 -4.37
N SER A 44 -6.35 -0.27 -3.96
CA SER A 44 -6.55 0.86 -3.05
C SER A 44 -7.48 1.90 -3.68
N PRO A 45 -8.58 2.27 -3.02
CA PRO A 45 -9.47 3.31 -3.52
C PRO A 45 -8.86 4.72 -3.49
N TRP A 46 -7.59 4.88 -3.10
CA TRP A 46 -6.93 6.16 -2.82
C TRP A 46 -6.07 6.69 -3.99
N ALA A 47 -5.83 5.90 -5.03
CA ALA A 47 -5.03 6.30 -6.20
C ALA A 47 -5.93 6.62 -7.40
N GLY A 48 -5.51 7.57 -8.24
CA GLY A 48 -6.30 8.20 -9.31
C GLY A 48 -7.20 7.23 -10.08
N ARG A 49 -8.48 7.58 -10.19
CA ARG A 49 -9.49 6.76 -10.83
C ARG A 49 -9.54 7.09 -12.33
N ARG A 50 -9.40 6.08 -13.18
CA ARG A 50 -9.44 6.22 -14.65
C ARG A 50 -10.86 6.28 -15.22
N ASP A 51 -11.86 6.16 -14.36
CA ASP A 51 -13.29 6.15 -14.72
C ASP A 51 -13.94 7.55 -14.68
N GLY A 52 -13.13 8.61 -14.65
CA GLY A 52 -13.61 10.00 -14.65
C GLY A 52 -14.15 10.49 -13.30
N THR A 53 -14.00 9.71 -12.23
CA THR A 53 -14.45 10.09 -10.89
C THR A 53 -13.29 10.59 -10.01
N VAL A 54 -13.61 11.32 -8.94
CA VAL A 54 -12.61 11.94 -8.05
C VAL A 54 -12.79 11.43 -6.63
N ILE A 55 -11.68 11.18 -5.94
CA ILE A 55 -11.68 10.87 -4.51
C ILE A 55 -11.58 12.21 -3.77
N LEU A 56 -12.61 12.52 -2.99
CA LEU A 56 -12.54 13.61 -2.03
C LEU A 56 -12.05 13.07 -0.69
N GLY A 57 -10.91 13.56 -0.25
CA GLY A 57 -10.36 13.26 1.07
C GLY A 57 -9.55 14.45 1.60
N GLY A 58 -8.96 14.33 2.78
CA GLY A 58 -9.08 13.17 3.66
C GLY A 58 -8.67 13.49 5.09
N ILE A 59 -8.87 12.51 5.96
CA ILE A 59 -8.55 12.59 7.38
C ILE A 59 -7.32 11.72 7.70
N LYS A 60 -6.61 12.09 8.77
CA LYS A 60 -5.53 11.29 9.36
C LYS A 60 -5.77 11.21 10.86
N GLN A 61 -6.28 10.07 11.31
CA GLN A 61 -6.50 9.76 12.73
C GLN A 61 -5.52 8.68 13.15
N ILE A 62 -4.50 9.06 13.93
CA ILE A 62 -3.47 8.12 14.38
C ILE A 62 -4.10 7.19 15.42
N GLY A 63 -3.94 5.88 15.25
CA GLY A 63 -4.46 4.87 16.17
C GLY A 63 -5.96 4.58 16.03
N ASN A 64 -6.70 5.32 15.20
CA ASN A 64 -8.08 4.98 14.90
C ASN A 64 -8.13 3.88 13.83
N THR A 65 -8.75 2.76 14.17
CA THR A 65 -8.97 1.61 13.29
C THR A 65 -10.46 1.33 13.04
N ASP A 66 -11.34 2.25 13.40
CA ASP A 66 -12.78 2.14 13.11
C ASP A 66 -13.00 2.11 11.58
N PRO A 67 -13.56 1.02 11.03
CA PRO A 67 -13.83 0.91 9.60
C PRO A 67 -15.12 1.62 9.18
N ASN A 68 -15.91 2.14 10.13
CA ASN A 68 -17.19 2.76 9.85
C ASN A 68 -17.06 4.21 9.39
N VAL A 69 -18.05 4.67 8.62
CA VAL A 69 -18.08 6.06 8.15
C VAL A 69 -18.58 6.97 9.26
N ASP A 70 -17.72 7.88 9.71
CA ASP A 70 -18.10 8.97 10.61
C ASP A 70 -18.86 10.06 9.83
N VAL A 71 -20.11 10.29 10.22
CA VAL A 71 -21.04 11.22 9.55
C VAL A 71 -20.59 12.67 9.69
N GLU A 72 -20.00 13.05 10.83
CA GLU A 72 -19.54 14.41 11.08
C GLU A 72 -18.23 14.68 10.33
N LEU A 73 -17.29 13.72 10.32
CA LEU A 73 -16.08 13.83 9.51
C LEU A 73 -16.40 13.85 8.01
N ARG A 74 -17.40 13.11 7.55
CA ARG A 74 -17.88 13.19 6.16
C ARG A 74 -18.34 14.62 5.83
N LYS A 75 -19.16 15.23 6.70
CA LYS A 75 -19.63 16.61 6.50
C LYS A 75 -18.47 17.59 6.50
N ASP A 76 -17.49 17.41 7.38
CA ASP A 76 -16.30 18.25 7.45
C ASP A 76 -15.47 18.18 6.16
N VAL A 77 -15.14 16.96 5.69
CA VAL A 77 -14.40 16.75 4.43
C VAL A 77 -15.12 17.39 3.23
N HIS A 78 -16.45 17.29 3.18
CA HIS A 78 -17.25 17.89 2.11
C HIS A 78 -17.28 19.43 2.16
N ASN A 79 -17.24 20.00 3.36
CA ASN A 79 -17.29 21.45 3.57
C ASN A 79 -15.90 22.10 3.70
N ALA A 80 -14.83 21.31 3.68
CA ALA A 80 -13.47 21.81 3.78
C ALA A 80 -13.14 22.75 2.60
N PRO A 81 -12.51 23.92 2.82
CA PRO A 81 -12.15 24.85 1.75
C PRO A 81 -11.31 24.22 0.63
N ARG A 82 -10.47 23.24 0.97
CA ARG A 82 -9.63 22.50 0.01
C ARG A 82 -10.46 21.69 -1.00
N ALA A 83 -11.61 21.16 -0.58
CA ALA A 83 -12.56 20.50 -1.46
C ALA A 83 -13.17 21.50 -2.48
N ARG A 84 -13.39 22.74 -2.05
CA ARG A 84 -13.93 23.82 -2.90
C ARG A 84 -12.90 24.34 -3.91
N ASP A 85 -11.62 24.39 -3.54
CA ASP A 85 -10.56 24.88 -4.42
C ASP A 85 -10.20 23.88 -5.54
N CYS A 86 -10.24 22.58 -5.26
CA CYS A 86 -10.14 21.54 -6.29
C CYS A 86 -11.28 21.60 -7.30
N ALA A 87 -12.41 22.22 -6.96
CA ALA A 87 -13.60 22.36 -7.80
C ALA A 87 -13.63 23.65 -8.64
N ARG A 88 -12.69 24.61 -8.47
CA ARG A 88 -12.73 25.89 -9.23
C ARG A 88 -12.59 25.71 -10.74
N ASN A 89 -11.88 24.67 -11.19
CA ASN A 89 -11.65 24.37 -12.60
C ASN A 89 -12.43 23.15 -13.11
N VAL A 90 -13.27 22.54 -12.26
CA VAL A 90 -14.15 21.46 -12.69
C VAL A 90 -15.55 22.06 -12.78
N PRO A 91 -16.20 22.08 -13.96
CA PRO A 91 -17.54 22.64 -14.13
C PRO A 91 -18.58 21.70 -13.47
N ILE A 92 -18.55 21.60 -12.15
CA ILE A 92 -19.47 20.79 -11.37
C ILE A 92 -20.54 21.72 -10.84
N LYS A 93 -21.64 21.86 -11.60
CA LYS A 93 -22.81 22.64 -11.16
C LYS A 93 -23.39 22.13 -9.83
N GLU A 94 -23.14 20.87 -9.44
CA GLU A 94 -23.77 20.25 -8.27
C GLU A 94 -22.86 19.23 -7.55
N TYR A 95 -21.75 19.69 -6.97
CA TYR A 95 -20.81 18.85 -6.20
C TYR A 95 -21.48 18.04 -5.08
N ARG A 96 -22.57 18.58 -4.52
CA ARG A 96 -23.33 17.97 -3.41
C ARG A 96 -24.12 16.72 -3.82
N GLN A 97 -24.42 16.53 -5.11
CA GLN A 97 -25.29 15.44 -5.59
C GLN A 97 -24.51 14.31 -6.28
N CYS A 98 -23.24 14.52 -6.66
CA CYS A 98 -22.40 13.52 -7.32
C CYS A 98 -21.67 12.57 -6.35
N ARG A 99 -22.27 12.24 -5.19
CA ARG A 99 -21.69 11.26 -4.26
C ARG A 99 -21.94 9.85 -4.79
N ILE A 100 -20.85 9.17 -5.17
CA ILE A 100 -20.93 7.78 -5.62
C ILE A 100 -20.86 6.82 -4.43
N ARG A 101 -19.87 7.00 -3.54
CA ARG A 101 -19.67 6.15 -2.34
C ARG A 101 -18.79 6.81 -1.30
N ASP A 102 -18.94 6.38 -0.05
CA ASP A 102 -18.00 6.69 1.03
C ASP A 102 -16.94 5.58 1.14
N ILE A 103 -15.73 5.96 1.55
CA ILE A 103 -14.59 5.05 1.61
C ILE A 103 -13.84 5.32 2.91
N VAL A 104 -13.69 4.29 3.74
CA VAL A 104 -12.83 4.29 4.92
C VAL A 104 -11.68 3.33 4.68
N GLY A 105 -10.47 3.77 5.00
CA GLY A 105 -9.26 2.98 4.81
C GLY A 105 -8.28 3.19 5.95
N ILE A 106 -7.81 2.08 6.51
CA ILE A 106 -6.82 2.08 7.59
C ILE A 106 -5.43 2.07 6.95
N ARG A 107 -4.62 3.09 7.23
CA ARG A 107 -3.24 3.16 6.73
C ARG A 107 -2.36 2.31 7.65
N PRO A 108 -1.60 1.32 7.13
CA PRO A 108 -0.73 0.44 7.92
C PRO A 108 0.58 1.15 8.30
N GLY A 109 0.46 2.38 8.82
CA GLY A 109 1.59 3.17 9.29
C GLY A 109 2.09 2.67 10.64
N ARG A 110 3.41 2.71 10.83
CA ARG A 110 4.06 2.34 12.10
C ARG A 110 4.65 3.58 12.75
N VAL A 111 4.44 3.75 14.06
CA VAL A 111 4.89 4.93 14.83
C VAL A 111 6.41 5.07 14.79
N SER A 112 7.14 3.95 14.93
CA SER A 112 8.59 3.90 14.84
C SER A 112 9.13 3.93 13.40
N GLY A 113 8.28 4.21 12.40
CA GLY A 113 8.65 4.21 11.00
C GLY A 113 8.62 2.83 10.34
N ILE A 114 9.02 2.83 9.06
CA ILE A 114 9.04 1.65 8.19
C ILE A 114 9.99 0.59 8.80
N ARG A 115 9.52 -0.65 8.92
CA ARG A 115 10.36 -1.79 9.30
C ARG A 115 10.88 -2.43 8.02
N ILE A 116 12.19 -2.35 7.81
CA ILE A 116 12.90 -3.07 6.76
C ILE A 116 14.18 -3.70 7.31
N GLU A 117 14.15 -5.00 7.54
CA GLU A 117 15.24 -5.73 8.17
C GLU A 117 15.10 -7.25 7.97
N LYS A 118 16.20 -7.95 8.22
CA LYS A 118 16.28 -9.41 8.22
C LYS A 118 15.98 -9.96 9.61
N GLU A 119 15.25 -11.07 9.65
CA GLU A 119 15.04 -11.86 10.85
C GLU A 119 15.17 -13.34 10.49
N VAL A 120 15.74 -14.15 11.39
CA VAL A 120 15.67 -15.61 11.28
C VAL A 120 14.87 -16.10 12.47
N ALA A 121 13.66 -16.61 12.21
CA ALA A 121 12.76 -17.09 13.24
C ALA A 121 12.28 -18.49 12.90
N ASN A 122 12.33 -19.41 13.87
CA ASN A 122 11.93 -20.81 13.69
C ASN A 122 12.64 -21.52 12.51
N GLY A 123 13.88 -21.14 12.21
CA GLY A 123 14.64 -21.67 11.07
C GLY A 123 14.31 -21.03 9.71
N GLU A 124 13.31 -20.15 9.65
CA GLU A 124 12.88 -19.45 8.44
C GLU A 124 13.57 -18.09 8.29
N LYS A 125 13.89 -17.74 7.05
CA LYS A 125 14.48 -16.44 6.68
C LYS A 125 13.36 -15.46 6.36
N ILE A 126 13.22 -14.42 7.17
CA ILE A 126 12.14 -13.44 7.07
C ILE A 126 12.73 -12.08 6.75
N ILE A 127 12.08 -11.38 5.81
CA ILE A 127 12.35 -9.97 5.53
C ILE A 127 11.11 -9.19 5.86
N HIS A 128 11.22 -8.28 6.83
CA HIS A 128 10.17 -7.33 7.14
C HIS A 128 10.20 -6.20 6.13
N ALA A 129 9.05 -5.77 5.62
CA ALA A 129 8.96 -4.65 4.69
C ALA A 129 7.57 -3.97 4.80
N TYR A 130 7.24 -3.41 5.97
CA TYR A 130 5.92 -2.81 6.25
C TYR A 130 6.02 -1.53 7.09
N GLY A 131 4.89 -0.86 7.31
CA GLY A 131 4.82 0.36 8.14
C GLY A 131 4.72 1.67 7.35
N THR A 132 4.39 1.63 6.07
CA THR A 132 4.28 2.81 5.21
C THR A 132 3.00 3.61 5.53
N SER A 133 3.14 4.79 6.12
CA SER A 133 2.01 5.61 6.62
C SER A 133 1.32 6.50 5.57
N GLY A 134 1.63 6.32 4.28
CA GLY A 134 1.00 7.04 3.15
C GLY A 134 1.95 7.77 2.19
N GLY A 135 3.28 7.65 2.37
CA GLY A 135 4.29 8.42 1.62
C GLY A 135 4.79 7.84 0.28
N GLY A 136 4.17 6.78 -0.27
CA GLY A 136 4.48 6.35 -1.64
C GLY A 136 5.89 5.81 -1.93
N PHE A 137 6.68 5.42 -0.92
CA PHE A 137 8.05 4.90 -1.12
C PHE A 137 8.14 3.43 -1.57
N SER A 138 7.14 2.92 -2.30
CA SER A 138 6.99 1.48 -2.57
C SER A 138 8.14 0.89 -3.37
N PHE A 139 8.63 1.59 -4.40
CA PHE A 139 9.74 1.10 -5.23
C PHE A 139 11.10 1.15 -4.51
N GLY A 140 11.35 2.18 -3.70
CA GLY A 140 12.56 2.24 -2.89
C GLY A 140 12.60 1.14 -1.83
N LEU A 141 11.45 0.90 -1.18
CA LEU A 141 11.30 -0.18 -0.22
C LEU A 141 11.45 -1.55 -0.89
N ALA A 142 10.90 -1.72 -2.10
CA ALA A 142 11.05 -2.94 -2.87
C ALA A 142 12.50 -3.24 -3.26
N LYS A 143 13.26 -2.21 -3.65
CA LYS A 143 14.69 -2.35 -3.95
C LYS A 143 15.47 -2.82 -2.72
N ALA A 144 15.27 -2.14 -1.58
CA ALA A 144 15.96 -2.51 -0.34
C ALA A 144 15.58 -3.93 0.13
N ALA A 145 14.31 -4.32 -0.01
CA ALA A 145 13.88 -5.69 0.34
C ALA A 145 14.54 -6.73 -0.57
N ALA A 146 14.66 -6.45 -1.88
CA ALA A 146 15.33 -7.34 -2.81
C ALA A 146 16.83 -7.52 -2.50
N GLU A 147 17.52 -6.45 -2.10
CA GLU A 147 18.92 -6.52 -1.65
C GLU A 147 19.05 -7.44 -0.42
N LEU A 148 18.15 -7.33 0.55
CA LEU A 148 18.15 -8.22 1.73
C LEU A 148 17.85 -9.69 1.38
N VAL A 149 17.01 -9.95 0.36
CA VAL A 149 16.79 -11.31 -0.15
C VAL A 149 18.09 -11.85 -0.72
N ASP A 150 18.80 -11.05 -1.51
CA ASP A 150 20.04 -11.46 -2.16
C ASP A 150 21.11 -11.81 -1.12
N GLU A 151 21.23 -11.03 -0.05
CA GLU A 151 22.12 -11.36 1.07
C GLU A 151 21.77 -12.69 1.77
N PHE A 152 20.49 -13.06 1.81
CA PHE A 152 20.05 -14.33 2.40
C PHE A 152 20.26 -15.53 1.48
N VAL A 153 20.09 -15.33 0.17
CA VAL A 153 20.17 -16.38 -0.85
C VAL A 153 21.62 -16.62 -1.26
N PHE A 154 22.37 -15.54 -1.44
CA PHE A 154 23.79 -15.56 -1.74
C PHE A 154 24.53 -15.07 -0.50
N ALA A 155 25.09 -16.01 0.26
CA ALA A 155 26.07 -15.64 1.27
C ALA A 155 27.16 -14.80 0.58
N SER A 156 27.51 -13.63 1.15
CA SER A 156 28.62 -12.84 0.64
C SER A 156 29.82 -13.77 0.46
N PRO A 157 30.49 -13.77 -0.71
CA PRO A 157 31.66 -14.60 -0.89
C PRO A 157 32.62 -14.27 0.25
N LYS A 158 32.94 -15.27 1.08
CA LYS A 158 34.02 -15.11 2.05
C LYS A 158 35.28 -14.89 1.23
N ALA A 159 35.84 -13.68 1.28
CA ALA A 159 37.18 -13.45 0.78
C ALA A 159 38.09 -14.44 1.52
N MET A 160 38.63 -15.41 0.79
CA MET A 160 39.74 -16.20 1.29
C MET A 160 40.96 -15.31 1.15
N LEU A 161 41.35 -14.66 2.25
CA LEU A 161 42.67 -14.04 2.40
C LEU A 161 43.68 -15.11 2.78
#